data_AF-A0A542DIL2-F1
#
_entry.id   AF-A0A542DIL2-F1
#
_cell.length_a   1.000
_cell.length_b   1.000
_cell.length_c   1.000
_cell.angle_alpha   90.00
_cell.angle_beta   90.00
_cell.angle_gamma   90.00
#
_symmetry.space_group_name_H-M   'P 1'
#
loop_
_entity.id
_entity.type
_entity.pdbx_description
1 polymer ?
#
loop_
_entity_poly.entity_id
_entity_poly.type
_entity_poly.pdbx_seq_one_letter_code
_entity_poly.pdbx_strand_id
1 'polypeptide(L)'
;MSAACLLMLGVVGLGADSPEAGSAEPRYDRAGPAEPAELVGPAGTAEPRGGTAPAAGTAVEGNFPPGPGLRYSFWVDTKSRVEKLDSELDFPRGHFDLVVPITSDPPPVPIRGNLTLPSTEGYFVTFGFMPVTNTVEMIPDGESEGTIEVKFGPPGDDEDEDILPLPRARTKLTLELFLELSDVRVDGKALDVGPNCRTADPLTIVIESTVYLQAQDPGQQPPATDTTSTFALPPLSGCGATEDLDPLLTGLISGPGNDLFTRLSIRCSPASDPTC
;
A
#
# COMPACT_ATOMS: atom_id res chain seq x y z
N MET A 1 48.17 27.93 7.63
CA MET A 1 47.72 29.33 7.83
C MET A 1 46.21 29.32 7.63
N SER A 2 45.40 28.85 8.58
CA SER A 2 44.88 29.52 9.79
C SER A 2 44.14 30.83 9.51
N ALA A 3 42.81 30.78 9.57
CA ALA A 3 41.93 31.91 9.89
C ALA A 3 40.62 31.37 10.47
N ALA A 4 40.63 31.15 11.79
CA ALA A 4 39.44 30.95 12.61
C ALA A 4 38.84 32.32 12.92
N CYS A 5 37.54 32.51 12.65
CA CYS A 5 36.80 33.67 13.14
C CYS A 5 35.95 33.25 14.35
N LEU A 6 36.38 33.76 15.49
CA LEU A 6 35.80 33.66 16.82
C LEU A 6 34.68 34.70 16.94
N LEU A 7 33.49 34.33 17.41
CA LEU A 7 32.61 35.29 18.07
C LEU A 7 31.92 34.63 19.26
N MET A 8 32.26 35.19 20.41
CA MET A 8 31.93 34.80 21.77
C MET A 8 30.73 35.60 22.29
N LEU A 9 29.98 34.92 23.17
CA LEU A 9 29.40 35.40 24.43
C LEU A 9 28.25 36.42 24.44
N GLY A 10 27.16 36.00 25.07
CA GLY A 10 26.17 36.86 25.74
C GLY A 10 25.25 36.03 26.63
N VAL A 11 25.58 35.94 27.92
CA VAL A 11 24.85 35.28 29.03
C VAL A 11 23.85 36.26 29.67
N VAL A 12 22.93 35.71 30.49
CA VAL A 12 22.06 36.33 31.53
C VAL A 12 20.62 36.58 31.05
N GLY A 13 19.54 36.15 31.72
CA GLY A 13 19.35 35.43 32.98
C GLY A 13 17.87 35.50 33.41
N LEU A 14 17.50 34.62 34.35
CA LEU A 14 16.45 34.75 35.40
C LEU A 14 14.98 35.04 34.99
N GLY A 15 14.08 34.20 35.52
CA GLY A 15 12.68 34.59 35.73
C GLY A 15 11.75 33.39 35.93
N ALA A 16 11.48 33.07 37.19
CA ALA A 16 10.39 32.18 37.60
C ALA A 16 9.01 32.81 37.28
N ASP A 17 8.00 31.98 37.00
CA ASP A 17 6.73 31.97 37.71
C ASP A 17 5.82 30.85 37.15
N SER A 18 5.39 29.94 38.02
CA SER A 18 4.27 29.05 37.77
C SER A 18 2.97 29.79 38.11
N PRO A 19 1.88 29.50 37.39
CA PRO A 19 0.62 29.34 38.08
C PRO A 19 -0.11 28.05 37.72
N GLU A 20 -0.66 27.46 38.78
CA GLU A 20 -1.64 26.39 38.81
C GLU A 20 -2.81 26.65 37.84
N ALA A 21 -3.19 25.63 37.07
CA ALA A 21 -4.44 25.60 36.34
C ALA A 21 -5.27 24.42 36.87
N GLY A 22 -6.42 24.78 37.44
CA GLY A 22 -7.28 23.91 38.22
C GLY A 22 -8.00 22.84 37.40
N SER A 23 -8.21 21.73 38.08
CA SER A 23 -9.11 20.64 37.75
C SER A 23 -10.56 21.13 37.68
N ALA A 24 -11.18 20.97 36.51
CA ALA A 24 -12.61 21.12 36.31
C ALA A 24 -13.17 19.78 35.81
N GLU A 25 -13.81 19.05 36.73
CA GLU A 25 -14.58 17.85 36.42
C GLU A 25 -15.86 18.21 35.65
N PRO A 26 -16.21 17.53 34.55
CA PRO A 26 -17.49 17.73 33.90
C PRO A 26 -18.63 17.12 34.72
N ARG A 27 -19.60 17.97 35.08
CA ARG A 27 -20.87 17.58 35.71
C ARG A 27 -21.66 16.67 34.78
N TYR A 28 -21.98 15.47 35.27
CA TYR A 28 -22.95 14.56 34.67
C TYR A 28 -24.37 15.04 35.00
N ASP A 29 -25.02 15.72 34.06
CA ASP A 29 -26.46 16.02 34.18
C ASP A 29 -27.27 14.75 33.87
N ARG A 30 -28.03 14.30 34.86
CA ARG A 30 -28.98 13.19 34.76
C ARG A 30 -30.13 13.56 33.82
N ALA A 31 -30.15 12.97 32.62
CA ALA A 31 -31.36 12.87 31.82
C ALA A 31 -32.37 11.94 32.52
N GLY A 32 -33.62 12.40 32.63
CA GLY A 32 -34.73 11.67 33.23
C GLY A 32 -35.19 10.45 32.42
N PRO A 33 -36.03 9.59 33.01
CA PRO A 33 -36.46 8.35 32.38
C PRO A 33 -37.45 8.61 31.25
N ALA A 34 -37.15 8.09 30.06
CA ALA A 34 -38.08 8.01 28.94
C ALA A 34 -39.05 6.83 29.15
N GLU A 35 -40.34 7.08 28.89
CA GLU A 35 -41.42 6.09 28.86
C GLU A 35 -41.20 5.02 27.78
N PRO A 36 -41.74 3.80 27.96
CA PRO A 36 -41.56 2.69 27.03
C PRO A 36 -42.49 2.82 25.82
N ALA A 37 -41.92 2.87 24.62
CA ALA A 37 -42.67 2.73 23.38
C ALA A 37 -43.00 1.25 23.10
N GLU A 38 -44.27 1.03 22.75
CA GLU A 38 -44.91 -0.24 22.42
C GLU A 38 -44.20 -1.09 21.35
N LEU A 39 -44.27 -2.40 21.57
CA LEU A 39 -44.02 -3.48 20.62
C LEU A 39 -45.19 -3.62 19.63
N VAL A 40 -44.95 -3.49 18.32
CA VAL A 40 -45.81 -4.07 17.27
C VAL A 40 -44.93 -4.56 16.10
N GLY A 41 -45.01 -5.86 15.78
CA GLY A 41 -44.39 -6.51 14.60
C GLY A 41 -45.19 -6.28 13.30
N PRO A 42 -45.03 -7.08 12.20
CA PRO A 42 -44.29 -8.33 12.06
C PRO A 42 -43.20 -8.31 10.96
N ALA A 43 -42.51 -9.45 10.85
CA ALA A 43 -41.51 -9.80 9.86
C ALA A 43 -41.90 -9.43 8.42
N GLY A 44 -41.21 -8.44 7.87
CA GLY A 44 -41.02 -8.29 6.43
C GLY A 44 -39.75 -9.04 6.05
N THR A 45 -39.88 -9.96 5.10
CA THR A 45 -38.78 -10.61 4.40
C THR A 45 -37.89 -9.50 3.82
N ALA A 46 -36.75 -9.22 4.46
CA ALA A 46 -35.79 -8.28 3.94
C ALA A 46 -35.13 -8.90 2.71
N GLU A 47 -35.38 -8.32 1.53
CA GLU A 47 -34.51 -8.51 0.38
C GLU A 47 -33.07 -8.15 0.78
N PRO A 48 -32.05 -8.90 0.33
CA PRO A 48 -30.66 -8.65 0.69
C PRO A 48 -30.27 -7.28 0.14
N ARG A 49 -30.07 -6.32 1.06
CA ARG A 49 -29.55 -4.99 0.75
C ARG A 49 -28.03 -4.99 0.76
N GLY A 50 -27.41 -5.93 0.05
CA GLY A 50 -25.98 -5.86 -0.20
C GLY A 50 -25.70 -4.62 -1.05
N GLY A 51 -24.89 -3.69 -0.56
CA GLY A 51 -24.39 -2.59 -1.37
C GLY A 51 -23.72 -3.18 -2.61
N THR A 52 -24.05 -2.69 -3.81
CA THR A 52 -23.35 -3.18 -5.00
C THR A 52 -21.97 -2.53 -5.04
N ALA A 53 -20.91 -3.31 -4.86
CA ALA A 53 -19.55 -2.82 -5.04
C ALA A 53 -19.35 -2.35 -6.50
N PRO A 54 -18.67 -1.22 -6.75
CA PRO A 54 -18.32 -0.80 -8.11
C PRO A 54 -17.49 -1.88 -8.80
N ALA A 55 -17.66 -2.03 -10.12
CA ALA A 55 -16.86 -2.98 -10.90
C ALA A 55 -15.37 -2.63 -10.80
N ALA A 56 -14.53 -3.63 -10.47
CA ALA A 56 -13.08 -3.48 -10.58
C ALA A 56 -12.69 -3.18 -12.04
N GLY A 57 -11.58 -2.49 -12.21
CA GLY A 57 -10.96 -2.25 -13.51
C GLY A 57 -10.84 -3.49 -14.37
N THR A 58 -10.81 -3.28 -15.67
CA THR A 58 -10.61 -4.40 -16.61
C THR A 58 -9.23 -4.98 -16.37
N ALA A 59 -9.15 -6.29 -16.08
CA ALA A 59 -7.88 -7.00 -15.96
C ALA A 59 -6.98 -6.68 -17.16
N VAL A 60 -5.71 -6.36 -16.91
CA VAL A 60 -4.80 -6.01 -18.00
C VAL A 60 -4.46 -7.26 -18.81
N GLU A 61 -4.70 -7.20 -20.13
CA GLU A 61 -4.37 -8.32 -21.02
C GLU A 61 -2.85 -8.45 -21.23
N GLY A 62 -2.30 -9.60 -20.84
CA GLY A 62 -0.91 -9.95 -21.06
C GLY A 62 0.06 -9.38 -20.01
N ASN A 63 1.29 -9.87 -20.04
CA ASN A 63 2.29 -9.50 -19.03
C ASN A 63 2.70 -8.04 -19.15
N PHE A 64 2.95 -7.51 -20.35
CA PHE A 64 3.41 -6.13 -20.53
C PHE A 64 2.30 -5.20 -21.06
N PRO A 65 2.30 -3.92 -20.67
CA PRO A 65 1.52 -2.89 -21.35
C PRO A 65 1.76 -2.91 -22.87
N PRO A 66 0.73 -2.71 -23.72
CA PRO A 66 0.90 -2.60 -25.15
C PRO A 66 1.67 -1.32 -25.51
N GLY A 67 2.53 -1.40 -26.53
CA GLY A 67 3.24 -0.25 -27.08
C GLY A 67 4.72 -0.51 -27.35
N PRO A 68 5.39 0.40 -28.08
CA PRO A 68 6.82 0.33 -28.31
C PRO A 68 7.62 0.76 -27.07
N GLY A 69 8.71 0.07 -26.78
CA GLY A 69 9.62 0.44 -25.70
C GLY A 69 10.54 -0.69 -25.28
N LEU A 70 11.41 -0.39 -24.33
CA LEU A 70 12.23 -1.37 -23.64
C LEU A 70 11.39 -2.04 -22.54
N ARG A 71 11.36 -3.37 -22.55
CA ARG A 71 10.59 -4.17 -21.60
C ARG A 71 11.44 -4.63 -20.45
N TYR A 72 10.99 -4.41 -19.23
CA TYR A 72 11.63 -4.90 -18.01
C TYR A 72 10.62 -5.64 -17.16
N SER A 73 11.02 -6.79 -16.61
CA SER A 73 10.22 -7.54 -15.65
C SER A 73 10.94 -7.63 -14.32
N PHE A 74 10.20 -7.47 -13.23
CA PHE A 74 10.68 -7.56 -11.87
C PHE A 74 9.91 -8.64 -11.13
N TRP A 75 10.59 -9.44 -10.32
CA TRP A 75 9.96 -10.15 -9.23
C TRP A 75 9.57 -9.15 -8.15
N VAL A 76 8.39 -9.36 -7.58
CA VAL A 76 7.81 -8.53 -6.53
C VAL A 76 7.54 -9.42 -5.33
N ASP A 77 8.37 -9.28 -4.30
CA ASP A 77 8.13 -9.88 -2.98
C ASP A 77 7.52 -8.79 -2.09
N THR A 78 6.34 -9.02 -1.52
CA THR A 78 5.57 -7.96 -0.86
C THR A 78 4.99 -8.38 0.47
N LYS A 79 5.07 -7.48 1.45
CA LYS A 79 4.40 -7.59 2.74
C LYS A 79 3.57 -6.35 2.97
N SER A 80 2.33 -6.51 3.42
CA SER A 80 1.48 -5.38 3.77
C SER A 80 1.12 -5.41 5.25
N ARG A 81 1.25 -4.28 5.93
CA ARG A 81 0.80 -4.13 7.31
C ARG A 81 -0.50 -3.34 7.35
N VAL A 82 -1.54 -3.92 7.93
CA VAL A 82 -2.83 -3.26 8.19
C VAL A 82 -2.77 -2.62 9.58
N GLU A 83 -2.71 -1.29 9.62
CA GLU A 83 -2.42 -0.53 10.84
C GLU A 83 -3.41 -0.83 11.97
N LYS A 84 -4.72 -0.76 11.68
CA LYS A 84 -5.77 -0.95 12.68
C LYS A 84 -5.79 -2.33 13.32
N LEU A 85 -5.34 -3.34 12.58
CA LEU A 85 -5.34 -4.73 13.04
C LEU A 85 -4.00 -5.17 13.62
N ASP A 86 -2.96 -4.34 13.48
CA ASP A 86 -1.57 -4.70 13.77
C ASP A 86 -1.18 -6.06 13.18
N SER A 87 -1.60 -6.29 11.93
CA SER A 87 -1.41 -7.57 11.23
C SER A 87 -0.60 -7.37 9.95
N GLU A 88 0.22 -8.36 9.62
CA GLU A 88 1.01 -8.45 8.40
C GLU A 88 0.42 -9.50 7.46
N LEU A 89 0.29 -9.14 6.19
CA LEU A 89 -0.07 -10.01 5.07
C LEU A 89 1.20 -10.26 4.25
N ASP A 90 1.58 -11.52 4.08
CA ASP A 90 2.72 -11.93 3.26
C ASP A 90 2.21 -12.42 1.91
N PHE A 91 2.39 -11.63 0.86
CA PHE A 91 1.93 -11.99 -0.48
C PHE A 91 2.94 -12.94 -1.14
N PRO A 92 2.50 -14.07 -1.71
CA PRO A 92 3.39 -14.90 -2.52
C PRO A 92 4.01 -14.05 -3.63
N ARG A 93 5.22 -14.44 -4.05
CA ARG A 93 5.97 -13.72 -5.08
C ARG A 93 5.13 -13.49 -6.34
N GLY A 94 4.95 -12.23 -6.70
CA GLY A 94 4.36 -11.80 -7.95
C GLY A 94 5.39 -11.24 -8.93
N HIS A 95 4.91 -10.55 -9.96
CA HIS A 95 5.77 -9.85 -10.91
C HIS A 95 5.19 -8.50 -11.33
N PHE A 96 6.08 -7.59 -11.71
CA PHE A 96 5.76 -6.30 -12.30
C PHE A 96 6.48 -6.15 -13.63
N ASP A 97 5.70 -5.94 -14.68
CA ASP A 97 6.16 -5.95 -16.07
C ASP A 97 5.93 -4.57 -16.67
N LEU A 98 7.01 -3.86 -16.99
CA LEU A 98 6.97 -2.46 -17.41
C LEU A 98 7.51 -2.24 -18.82
N VAL A 99 7.01 -1.18 -19.45
CA VAL A 99 7.51 -0.66 -20.73
C VAL A 99 8.07 0.74 -20.51
N VAL A 100 9.36 0.90 -20.81
CA VAL A 100 10.03 2.21 -20.88
C VAL A 100 9.99 2.68 -22.33
N PRO A 101 9.31 3.79 -22.65
CA PRO A 101 9.29 4.31 -24.01
C PRO A 101 10.68 4.79 -24.43
N ILE A 102 11.03 4.52 -25.69
CA ILE A 102 12.23 5.10 -26.30
C ILE A 102 11.84 6.49 -26.81
N THR A 103 12.15 7.52 -26.03
CA THR A 103 11.82 8.92 -26.34
C THR A 103 13.06 9.83 -26.27
N SER A 104 13.00 10.96 -26.98
CA SER A 104 13.96 12.05 -26.88
C SER A 104 13.62 13.08 -25.78
N ASP A 105 12.51 12.87 -25.05
CA ASP A 105 12.08 13.76 -23.99
C ASP A 105 13.09 13.80 -22.84
N PRO A 106 13.25 14.96 -22.17
CA PRO A 106 14.08 15.03 -20.98
C PRO A 106 13.49 14.16 -19.85
N PRO A 107 14.32 13.50 -19.02
CA PRO A 107 13.81 12.78 -17.86
C PRO A 107 13.16 13.74 -16.84
N PRO A 108 12.24 13.25 -16.01
CA PRO A 108 11.82 11.85 -15.93
C PRO A 108 10.83 11.48 -17.05
N VAL A 109 11.00 10.30 -17.66
CA VAL A 109 10.14 9.83 -18.77
C VAL A 109 8.97 9.01 -18.23
N PRO A 110 7.78 9.11 -18.83
CA PRO A 110 6.61 8.34 -18.37
C PRO A 110 6.83 6.85 -18.62
N ILE A 111 6.41 6.02 -17.67
CA ILE A 111 6.42 4.55 -17.75
C ILE A 111 5.04 4.01 -17.43
N ARG A 112 4.76 2.83 -17.98
CA ARG A 112 3.56 2.04 -17.67
C ARG A 112 3.98 0.63 -17.29
N GLY A 113 3.23 -0.03 -16.44
CA GLY A 113 3.49 -1.42 -16.08
C GLY A 113 2.27 -2.15 -15.56
N ASN A 114 2.31 -3.47 -15.65
CA ASN A 114 1.27 -4.35 -15.15
C ASN A 114 1.79 -5.06 -13.91
N LEU A 115 1.03 -5.00 -12.83
CA LEU A 115 1.29 -5.75 -11.61
C LEU A 115 0.49 -7.05 -11.64
N THR A 116 1.10 -8.15 -11.24
CA THR A 116 0.42 -9.40 -10.93
C THR A 116 0.88 -9.88 -9.58
N LEU A 117 -0.04 -9.91 -8.61
CA LEU A 117 0.18 -10.45 -7.27
C LEU A 117 -0.77 -11.64 -7.04
N PRO A 118 -0.27 -12.80 -6.62
CA PRO A 118 -1.12 -13.89 -6.14
C PRO A 118 -1.92 -13.48 -4.90
N SER A 119 -3.08 -14.10 -4.68
CA SER A 119 -3.82 -13.97 -3.41
C SER A 119 -3.02 -14.54 -2.24
N THR A 120 -3.32 -14.09 -1.03
CA THR A 120 -2.70 -14.59 0.20
C THR A 120 -3.72 -14.89 1.30
N GLU A 121 -3.34 -15.70 2.27
CA GLU A 121 -4.12 -15.94 3.48
C GLU A 121 -3.78 -14.87 4.53
N GLY A 122 -4.80 -14.16 5.02
CA GLY A 122 -4.67 -13.22 6.13
C GLY A 122 -5.04 -13.84 7.46
N TYR A 123 -4.36 -13.39 8.52
CA TYR A 123 -4.68 -13.75 9.91
C TYR A 123 -4.60 -12.52 10.80
N PHE A 124 -5.64 -12.29 11.61
CA PHE A 124 -5.62 -11.23 12.63
C PHE A 124 -6.50 -11.59 13.82
N VAL A 125 -6.32 -10.87 14.92
CA VAL A 125 -7.09 -11.09 16.15
C VAL A 125 -7.95 -9.86 16.44
N THR A 126 -9.24 -9.96 16.14
CA THR A 126 -10.17 -8.87 16.38
C THR A 126 -10.45 -8.75 17.89
N PHE A 127 -10.45 -7.51 18.40
CA PHE A 127 -10.64 -7.19 19.83
C PHE A 127 -9.68 -7.92 20.79
N GLY A 128 -8.57 -8.48 20.29
CA GLY A 128 -7.57 -9.18 21.09
C GLY A 128 -7.93 -10.60 21.52
N PHE A 129 -9.06 -11.18 21.09
CA PHE A 129 -9.43 -12.56 21.43
C PHE A 129 -10.15 -13.36 20.34
N MET A 130 -10.61 -12.73 19.25
CA MET A 130 -11.32 -13.44 18.16
C MET A 130 -10.40 -13.60 16.95
N PRO A 131 -9.76 -14.76 16.75
CA PRO A 131 -9.03 -15.05 15.52
C PRO A 131 -9.93 -14.97 14.28
N VAL A 132 -9.41 -14.31 13.26
CA VAL A 132 -10.02 -14.19 11.94
C VAL A 132 -9.01 -14.63 10.90
N THR A 133 -9.45 -15.50 10.00
CA THR A 133 -8.71 -15.86 8.78
C THR A 133 -9.49 -15.42 7.56
N ASN A 134 -8.81 -15.07 6.48
CA ASN A 134 -9.44 -14.75 5.20
C ASN A 134 -8.48 -15.01 4.03
N THR A 135 -8.99 -14.92 2.82
CA THR A 135 -8.19 -14.75 1.61
C THR A 135 -8.26 -13.28 1.18
N VAL A 136 -7.10 -12.72 0.86
CA VAL A 136 -6.95 -11.33 0.40
C VAL A 136 -6.37 -11.34 -1.01
N GLU A 137 -7.00 -10.58 -1.89
CA GLU A 137 -6.51 -10.33 -3.24
C GLU A 137 -6.34 -8.82 -3.47
N MET A 138 -5.23 -8.45 -4.14
CA MET A 138 -5.00 -7.09 -4.62
C MET A 138 -5.18 -7.08 -6.13
N ILE A 139 -6.31 -6.57 -6.59
CA ILE A 139 -6.73 -6.59 -7.99
C ILE A 139 -6.35 -5.24 -8.62
N PRO A 140 -5.47 -5.21 -9.64
CA PRO A 140 -5.13 -3.96 -10.32
C PRO A 140 -6.34 -3.30 -10.99
N ASP A 141 -6.47 -1.99 -10.81
CA ASP A 141 -7.38 -1.15 -11.58
C ASP A 141 -6.65 -0.58 -12.81
N GLY A 142 -6.41 -1.47 -13.79
CA GLY A 142 -5.70 -1.11 -15.02
C GLY A 142 -4.17 -1.08 -14.88
N GLU A 143 -3.53 -0.30 -15.76
CA GLU A 143 -2.07 -0.18 -15.81
C GLU A 143 -1.56 0.74 -14.70
N SER A 144 -0.43 0.37 -14.08
CA SER A 144 0.28 1.28 -13.18
C SER A 144 1.05 2.32 -14.00
N GLU A 145 0.91 3.59 -13.62
CA GLU A 145 1.55 4.71 -14.31
C GLU A 145 2.63 5.34 -13.43
N GLY A 146 3.71 5.81 -14.05
CA GLY A 146 4.80 6.39 -13.30
C GLY A 146 5.79 7.14 -14.14
N THR A 147 6.92 7.46 -13.53
CA THR A 147 8.04 8.10 -14.19
C THR A 147 9.35 7.42 -13.82
N ILE A 148 10.31 7.45 -14.74
CA ILE A 148 11.66 6.92 -14.55
C ILE A 148 12.71 7.97 -14.93
N GLU A 149 13.74 8.10 -14.10
CA GLU A 149 14.95 8.85 -14.38
C GLU A 149 16.15 7.88 -14.29
N VAL A 150 16.76 7.59 -15.45
CA VAL A 150 17.96 6.75 -15.50
C VAL A 150 19.20 7.65 -15.34
N LYS A 151 19.98 7.39 -14.30
CA LYS A 151 21.27 8.05 -14.06
C LYS A 151 22.39 7.08 -14.37
N PHE A 152 23.32 7.54 -15.20
CA PHE A 152 24.60 6.88 -15.46
C PHE A 152 25.69 7.70 -14.78
N GLY A 153 26.44 7.10 -13.84
CA GLY A 153 27.51 7.82 -13.14
C GLY A 153 27.75 7.27 -11.73
N PRO A 154 28.85 7.70 -11.08
CA PRO A 154 29.12 7.33 -9.69
C PRO A 154 27.95 7.80 -8.80
N PRO A 155 27.69 7.15 -7.65
CA PRO A 155 26.76 7.70 -6.67
C PRO A 155 27.09 9.18 -6.46
N GLY A 156 26.13 10.08 -6.73
CA GLY A 156 26.31 11.48 -6.37
C GLY A 156 26.37 11.61 -4.86
N ASP A 157 27.23 12.53 -4.38
CA ASP A 157 27.38 13.09 -3.03
C ASP A 157 27.50 12.15 -1.82
N ASP A 158 27.19 10.86 -1.97
CA ASP A 158 27.38 9.82 -0.96
C ASP A 158 28.81 9.30 -1.09
N GLU A 159 29.64 9.53 -0.06
CA GLU A 159 31.10 9.35 -0.05
C GLU A 159 31.62 7.90 -0.14
N ASP A 160 30.83 6.99 -0.72
CA ASP A 160 31.25 5.61 -0.99
C ASP A 160 31.95 5.53 -2.36
N GLU A 161 33.23 5.89 -2.39
CA GLU A 161 34.11 5.89 -3.58
C GLU A 161 34.41 4.51 -4.19
N ASP A 162 33.91 3.41 -3.62
CA ASP A 162 34.26 2.04 -4.04
C ASP A 162 33.22 1.33 -4.93
N ILE A 163 32.11 1.99 -5.30
CA ILE A 163 31.09 1.39 -6.18
C ILE A 163 31.28 1.89 -7.62
N LEU A 164 31.65 0.98 -8.53
CA LEU A 164 31.60 1.21 -9.98
C LEU A 164 30.25 1.83 -10.36
N PRO A 165 30.22 2.83 -11.27
CA PRO A 165 29.01 3.57 -11.61
C PRO A 165 27.97 2.66 -12.29
N LEU A 166 27.15 1.97 -11.50
CA LEU A 166 26.02 1.21 -12.02
C LEU A 166 24.92 2.20 -12.47
N PRO A 167 24.29 2.01 -13.65
CA PRO A 167 23.08 2.68 -14.03
C PRO A 167 22.00 2.37 -13.00
N ARG A 168 21.45 3.44 -12.43
CA ARG A 168 20.36 3.41 -11.48
C ARG A 168 19.16 4.08 -12.11
N ALA A 169 17.99 3.53 -11.90
CA ALA A 169 16.73 4.15 -12.28
C ALA A 169 16.00 4.59 -11.02
N ARG A 170 15.81 5.90 -10.87
CA ARG A 170 14.87 6.44 -9.88
C ARG A 170 13.48 6.34 -10.48
N THR A 171 12.57 5.68 -9.79
CA THR A 171 11.19 5.48 -10.23
C THR A 171 10.22 6.07 -9.23
N LYS A 172 9.13 6.60 -9.75
CA LYS A 172 7.92 6.94 -9.00
C LYS A 172 6.74 6.30 -9.74
N LEU A 173 6.16 5.27 -9.16
CA LEU A 173 5.06 4.51 -9.73
C LEU A 173 3.81 4.69 -8.87
N THR A 174 2.66 4.88 -9.52
CA THR A 174 1.35 4.91 -8.88
C THR A 174 0.60 3.66 -9.27
N LEU A 175 0.14 2.90 -8.28
CA LEU A 175 -0.72 1.74 -8.46
C LEU A 175 -2.10 2.08 -7.92
N GLU A 176 -3.12 1.72 -8.69
CA GLU A 176 -4.51 1.73 -8.25
C GLU A 176 -4.96 0.28 -8.14
N LEU A 177 -5.36 -0.15 -6.93
CA LEU A 177 -5.68 -1.55 -6.63
C LEU A 177 -7.02 -1.61 -5.88
N PHE A 178 -7.85 -2.60 -6.16
CA PHE A 178 -8.92 -3.00 -5.26
C PHE A 178 -8.40 -4.06 -4.30
N LEU A 179 -8.71 -3.94 -3.01
CA LEU A 179 -8.50 -5.01 -2.05
C LEU A 179 -9.81 -5.78 -1.91
N GLU A 180 -9.78 -7.07 -2.24
CA GLU A 180 -10.93 -7.99 -2.15
C GLU A 180 -10.70 -9.00 -1.02
N LEU A 181 -11.77 -9.30 -0.30
CA LEU A 181 -11.81 -10.26 0.80
C LEU A 181 -12.74 -11.41 0.47
N SER A 182 -12.25 -12.63 0.68
CA SER A 182 -13.03 -13.86 0.53
C SER A 182 -12.67 -14.87 1.62
N ASP A 183 -13.43 -15.97 1.67
CA ASP A 183 -13.17 -17.10 2.57
C ASP A 183 -12.98 -16.72 4.05
N VAL A 184 -13.73 -15.71 4.51
CA VAL A 184 -13.61 -15.18 5.87
C VAL A 184 -14.11 -16.19 6.90
N ARG A 185 -13.32 -16.44 7.94
CA ARG A 185 -13.70 -17.25 9.10
C ARG A 185 -13.41 -16.52 10.39
N VAL A 186 -14.40 -16.49 11.29
CA VAL A 186 -14.29 -15.94 12.64
C VAL A 186 -14.41 -17.10 13.63
N ASP A 187 -13.41 -17.29 14.48
CA ASP A 187 -13.34 -18.44 15.40
C ASP A 187 -13.56 -19.78 14.67
N GLY A 188 -13.00 -19.89 13.46
CA GLY A 188 -13.13 -21.08 12.61
C GLY A 188 -14.52 -21.29 11.99
N LYS A 189 -15.49 -20.41 12.21
CA LYS A 189 -16.80 -20.45 11.55
C LYS A 189 -16.79 -19.53 10.32
N ALA A 190 -17.30 -20.02 9.20
CA ALA A 190 -17.40 -19.22 7.99
C ALA A 190 -18.35 -18.03 8.21
N LEU A 191 -17.90 -16.84 7.81
CA LEU A 191 -18.70 -15.63 7.68
C LEU A 191 -18.91 -15.39 6.18
N ASP A 192 -20.16 -15.35 5.76
CA ASP A 192 -20.49 -15.12 4.36
C ASP A 192 -20.41 -13.62 4.03
N VAL A 193 -19.25 -13.22 3.48
CA VAL A 193 -19.01 -11.86 3.02
C VAL A 193 -19.51 -11.60 1.60
N GLY A 194 -20.11 -12.59 0.93
CA GLY A 194 -20.58 -12.44 -0.44
C GLY A 194 -19.44 -12.34 -1.47
N PRO A 195 -19.79 -12.33 -2.77
CA PRO A 195 -18.83 -12.43 -3.87
C PRO A 195 -18.16 -11.12 -4.27
N ASN A 196 -18.54 -9.98 -3.69
CA ASN A 196 -18.07 -8.66 -4.11
C ASN A 196 -17.52 -7.84 -2.94
N CYS A 197 -17.09 -8.48 -1.85
CA CYS A 197 -16.59 -7.78 -0.68
C CYS A 197 -15.20 -7.20 -0.95
N ARG A 198 -15.15 -5.94 -1.38
CA ARG A 198 -13.90 -5.24 -1.71
C ARG A 198 -13.95 -3.76 -1.37
N THR A 199 -12.82 -3.07 -1.51
CA THR A 199 -12.80 -1.60 -1.38
C THR A 199 -13.78 -0.95 -2.36
N ALA A 200 -14.47 0.09 -1.90
CA ALA A 200 -15.44 0.85 -2.70
C ALA A 200 -14.76 1.65 -3.81
N ASP A 201 -13.56 2.16 -3.52
CA ASP A 201 -12.69 2.86 -4.46
C ASP A 201 -11.34 2.12 -4.53
N PRO A 202 -10.58 2.28 -5.63
CA PRO A 202 -9.20 1.82 -5.68
C PRO A 202 -8.37 2.48 -4.58
N LEU A 203 -7.55 1.70 -3.89
CA LEU A 203 -6.49 2.23 -3.04
C LEU A 203 -5.31 2.66 -3.91
N THR A 204 -4.79 3.86 -3.64
CA THR A 204 -3.63 4.40 -4.34
C THR A 204 -2.35 4.09 -3.55
N ILE A 205 -1.39 3.43 -4.18
CA ILE A 205 -0.05 3.18 -3.62
C ILE A 205 0.98 3.88 -4.50
N VAL A 206 1.77 4.77 -3.91
CA VAL A 206 2.89 5.43 -4.60
C VAL A 206 4.19 4.78 -4.18
N ILE A 207 4.81 4.03 -5.09
CA ILE A 207 6.11 3.40 -4.87
C ILE A 207 7.20 4.30 -5.43
N GLU A 208 8.06 4.80 -4.55
CA GLU A 208 9.30 5.48 -4.91
C GLU A 208 10.49 4.56 -4.63
N SER A 209 11.35 4.37 -5.63
CA SER A 209 12.45 3.40 -5.53
C SER A 209 13.65 3.81 -6.39
N THR A 210 14.82 3.28 -6.05
CA THR A 210 16.03 3.33 -6.90
C THR A 210 16.43 1.90 -7.26
N VAL A 211 16.14 1.50 -8.50
CA VAL A 211 16.45 0.15 -8.99
C VAL A 211 17.79 0.13 -9.72
N TYR A 212 18.56 -0.93 -9.51
CA TYR A 212 19.81 -1.18 -10.21
C TYR A 212 19.52 -1.96 -11.49
N LEU A 213 19.91 -1.40 -12.64
CA LEU A 213 19.59 -2.00 -13.94
C LEU A 213 20.65 -3.00 -14.42
N GLN A 214 21.81 -3.07 -13.76
CA GLN A 214 22.89 -3.99 -14.08
C GLN A 214 23.63 -4.45 -12.82
N ALA A 215 24.31 -5.59 -12.90
CA ALA A 215 25.14 -6.12 -11.84
C ALA A 215 26.54 -5.47 -11.84
N GLN A 216 27.24 -5.55 -10.71
CA GLN A 216 28.65 -5.12 -10.63
C GLN A 216 29.57 -6.06 -11.41
N ASP A 217 29.40 -7.36 -11.23
CA ASP A 217 30.23 -8.37 -11.87
C ASP A 217 29.51 -9.06 -13.04
N PRO A 218 30.22 -9.38 -14.13
CA PRO A 218 29.67 -10.18 -15.22
C PRO A 218 29.12 -11.53 -14.73
N GLY A 219 27.90 -11.86 -15.14
CA GLY A 219 27.24 -13.12 -14.78
C GLY A 219 26.50 -13.13 -13.44
N GLN A 220 26.50 -12.01 -12.71
CA GLN A 220 25.65 -11.82 -11.52
C GLN A 220 24.33 -11.11 -11.86
N GLN A 221 23.35 -11.25 -10.97
CA GLN A 221 22.11 -10.47 -11.05
C GLN A 221 22.31 -9.08 -10.43
N PRO A 222 21.63 -8.05 -10.94
CA PRO A 222 21.57 -6.75 -10.27
C PRO A 222 21.03 -6.91 -8.84
N PRO A 223 21.53 -6.13 -7.87
CA PRO A 223 21.04 -6.21 -6.50
C PRO A 223 19.55 -5.87 -6.44
N ALA A 224 18.83 -6.56 -5.55
CA ALA A 224 17.43 -6.27 -5.26
C ALA A 224 17.31 -4.91 -4.54
N THR A 225 16.18 -4.23 -4.75
CA THR A 225 15.87 -2.98 -4.06
C THR A 225 14.68 -3.16 -3.14
N ASP A 226 14.84 -2.75 -1.89
CA ASP A 226 13.77 -2.71 -0.90
C ASP A 226 13.21 -1.29 -0.79
N THR A 227 11.90 -1.16 -0.71
CA THR A 227 11.20 0.11 -0.46
C THR A 227 9.94 -0.13 0.36
N THR A 228 9.49 0.90 1.07
CA THR A 228 8.24 0.88 1.84
C THR A 228 7.40 2.06 1.40
N SER A 229 6.13 1.79 1.10
CA SER A 229 5.13 2.81 0.74
C SER A 229 4.01 2.80 1.76
N THR A 230 3.51 3.96 2.15
CA THR A 230 2.34 4.07 3.04
C THR A 230 1.10 4.39 2.21
N PHE A 231 -0.03 3.77 2.55
CA PHE A 231 -1.31 3.97 1.86
C PHE A 231 -2.48 4.02 2.82
N ALA A 232 -3.60 4.57 2.35
CA ALA A 232 -4.88 4.52 3.05
C ALA A 232 -5.75 3.43 2.43
N LEU A 233 -6.34 2.59 3.28
CA LEU A 233 -7.32 1.61 2.84
C LEU A 233 -8.71 2.27 2.81
N PRO A 234 -9.37 2.36 1.63
CA PRO A 234 -10.70 2.92 1.49
C PRO A 234 -11.76 2.09 2.25
N PRO A 235 -12.99 2.64 2.42
CA PRO A 235 -14.13 1.86 2.87
C PRO A 235 -14.35 0.61 2.00
N LEU A 236 -14.90 -0.44 2.60
CA LEU A 236 -15.36 -1.62 1.87
C LEU A 236 -16.81 -1.44 1.44
N SER A 237 -17.16 -2.15 0.37
CA SER A 237 -18.51 -2.22 -0.17
C SER A 237 -18.80 -3.63 -0.67
N GLY A 238 -20.08 -4.02 -0.70
CA GLY A 238 -20.50 -5.31 -1.23
C GLY A 238 -20.17 -6.50 -0.35
N CYS A 239 -19.97 -6.25 0.94
CA CYS A 239 -19.72 -7.23 1.95
C CYS A 239 -21.03 -7.69 2.62
N GLY A 240 -21.19 -9.01 2.66
CA GLY A 240 -22.30 -9.70 3.29
C GLY A 240 -23.27 -10.31 2.29
N ALA A 241 -23.83 -11.47 2.64
CA ALA A 241 -24.85 -12.14 1.82
C ALA A 241 -26.28 -11.80 2.26
N THR A 242 -26.58 -11.97 3.55
CA THR A 242 -27.92 -11.72 4.11
C THR A 242 -28.03 -10.40 4.86
N GLU A 243 -26.91 -9.92 5.38
CA GLU A 243 -26.79 -8.70 6.18
C GLU A 243 -25.72 -7.80 5.58
N ASP A 244 -25.82 -6.50 5.83
CA ASP A 244 -24.83 -5.52 5.38
C ASP A 244 -23.64 -5.52 6.33
N LEU A 245 -22.49 -6.03 5.85
CA LEU A 245 -21.24 -6.09 6.61
C LEU A 245 -20.30 -4.91 6.29
N ASP A 246 -20.66 -4.02 5.35
CA ASP A 246 -19.83 -2.90 4.92
C ASP A 246 -19.39 -2.02 6.11
N PRO A 247 -20.28 -1.60 7.03
CA PRO A 247 -19.88 -0.74 8.15
C PRO A 247 -18.96 -1.45 9.15
N LEU A 248 -19.17 -2.74 9.37
CA LEU A 248 -18.36 -3.54 10.29
C LEU A 248 -16.94 -3.68 9.76
N LEU A 249 -16.80 -4.15 8.52
CA LEU A 249 -15.48 -4.39 7.92
C LEU A 249 -14.73 -3.07 7.69
N THR A 250 -15.41 -2.04 7.20
CA THR A 250 -14.85 -0.68 7.08
C THR A 250 -14.34 -0.16 8.43
N GLY A 251 -15.11 -0.35 9.51
CA GLY A 251 -14.71 0.07 10.85
C GLY A 251 -13.42 -0.60 11.32
N LEU A 252 -13.27 -1.89 11.00
CA LEU A 252 -12.15 -2.73 11.42
C LEU A 252 -10.85 -2.46 10.65
N ILE A 253 -10.91 -2.32 9.31
CA ILE A 253 -9.69 -2.35 8.49
C ILE A 253 -9.40 -1.05 7.74
N SER A 254 -10.41 -0.25 7.38
CA SER A 254 -10.20 0.95 6.57
C SER A 254 -9.55 2.07 7.37
N GLY A 255 -8.65 2.84 6.75
CA GLY A 255 -7.97 3.96 7.38
C GLY A 255 -6.57 4.20 6.82
N PRO A 256 -5.91 5.31 7.21
CA PRO A 256 -4.54 5.61 6.82
C PRO A 256 -3.51 4.79 7.62
N GLY A 257 -2.24 4.87 7.21
CA GLY A 257 -1.10 4.34 7.97
C GLY A 257 -0.76 2.89 7.69
N ASN A 258 -1.37 2.28 6.68
CA ASN A 258 -0.99 0.95 6.23
C ASN A 258 0.31 1.04 5.44
N ASP A 259 1.16 0.03 5.57
CA ASP A 259 2.43 -0.03 4.87
C ASP A 259 2.45 -1.16 3.86
N LEU A 260 3.15 -0.93 2.76
CA LEU A 260 3.51 -1.93 1.75
C LEU A 260 5.02 -1.96 1.66
N PHE A 261 5.63 -2.99 2.24
CA PHE A 261 7.02 -3.32 1.97
C PHE A 261 7.12 -4.06 0.65
N THR A 262 8.02 -3.63 -0.22
CA THR A 262 8.24 -4.24 -1.53
C THR A 262 9.73 -4.45 -1.75
N ARG A 263 10.10 -5.69 -2.10
CA ARG A 263 11.41 -6.03 -2.63
C ARG A 263 11.30 -6.31 -4.12
N LEU A 264 12.04 -5.54 -4.91
CA LEU A 264 12.11 -5.64 -6.36
C LEU A 264 13.42 -6.30 -6.77
N SER A 265 13.35 -7.34 -7.60
CA SER A 265 14.54 -7.93 -8.23
C SER A 265 14.31 -8.14 -9.71
N ILE A 266 15.32 -7.89 -10.55
CA ILE A 266 15.16 -8.04 -11.99
C ILE A 266 14.91 -9.51 -12.33
N ARG A 267 13.74 -9.76 -12.93
CA ARG A 267 13.35 -11.04 -13.52
C ARG A 267 13.83 -11.14 -14.96
N CYS A 268 13.63 -10.07 -15.73
CA CYS A 268 14.04 -10.01 -17.12
C CYS A 268 14.38 -8.56 -17.54
N SER A 269 15.33 -8.41 -18.46
CA SER A 269 15.71 -7.11 -19.04
C SER A 269 16.10 -7.30 -20.51
N PRO A 270 16.07 -6.24 -21.35
CA PRO A 270 16.45 -6.35 -22.76
C PRO A 270 17.91 -6.74 -22.95
N ALA A 271 18.77 -6.50 -21.95
CA ALA A 271 20.18 -6.86 -21.98
C ALA A 271 20.41 -8.36 -21.71
N SER A 272 19.59 -8.97 -20.84
CA SER A 272 19.69 -10.39 -20.48
C SER A 272 18.84 -11.29 -21.37
N ASP A 273 17.70 -10.80 -21.82
CA ASP A 273 16.74 -11.51 -22.67
C ASP A 273 16.03 -10.51 -23.60
N PRO A 274 16.29 -10.55 -24.93
CA PRO A 274 15.64 -9.66 -25.88
C PRO A 274 14.14 -9.98 -26.08
N THR A 275 13.65 -11.07 -25.48
CA THR A 275 12.26 -11.53 -25.54
C THR A 275 11.46 -11.33 -24.25
N CYS A 276 11.98 -10.53 -23.31
CA CYS A 276 11.05 -9.67 -22.57
C CYS A 276 10.13 -8.99 -23.62
#